data_AF-A0A939UW53-F1
#
_entry.id   AF-A0A939UW53-F1
#
_cell.length_a   1.000
_cell.length_b   1.000
_cell.length_c   1.000
_cell.angle_alpha   90.00
_cell.angle_beta   90.00
_cell.angle_gamma   90.00
#
_symmetry.space_group_name_H-M   'P 1'
#
loop_
_entity.id
_entity.type
_entity.pdbx_description
1 polymer ?
#
loop_
_entity_poly.entity_id
_entity_poly.type
_entity_poly.pdbx_seq_one_letter_code
_entity_poly.pdbx_strand_id
1 'polypeptide(L)'
;MSIFSSIKKHLGVGEQQQNTRFVEQTKVYIPIYSGGEFQSLKETVEAVQGLPGGLRVYIADIVLYNIRFRDCLRAQGIEGVIRMLIDEAPAISEDTEALDELRWRWTERLDKRIADYDIQCLLKDCRMCIDGCWFDGLDDVKQQVEMAGNPRHTYSRWSAYEKYKPNPSGLHIGNLWESYPTFDSYDVCDGRSFDNYVFAKQPLTEEMMEDYSKRIRAPFNFCMVHENIPDDLLPVLYYEGEGDTVLLATRLDFKH
;
A
#
# COMPACT_ATOMS: atom_id res chain seq x y z
N MET A 1 23.30 -29.20 58.97
CA MET A 1 22.46 -27.99 59.02
C MET A 1 22.80 -27.13 57.82
N SER A 2 21.81 -26.78 56.99
CA SER A 2 21.69 -25.65 56.04
C SER A 2 22.97 -25.14 55.35
N ILE A 3 23.08 -25.06 54.03
CA ILE A 3 22.30 -24.17 53.16
C ILE A 3 22.29 -24.75 51.73
N PHE A 4 21.09 -25.06 51.23
CA PHE A 4 20.74 -25.05 49.81
C PHE A 4 20.37 -23.60 49.45
N SER A 5 21.06 -22.96 48.51
CA SER A 5 20.43 -22.00 47.56
C SER A 5 21.44 -21.50 46.53
N SER A 6 20.92 -21.26 45.32
CA SER A 6 21.51 -20.45 44.24
C SER A 6 22.67 -21.06 43.46
N ILE A 7 22.34 -21.72 42.35
CA ILE A 7 22.68 -21.31 40.96
C ILE A 7 21.98 -22.32 40.03
N LYS A 8 20.74 -22.00 39.64
CA LYS A 8 20.03 -22.57 38.48
C LYS A 8 18.82 -21.69 38.20
N LYS A 9 19.08 -20.54 37.60
CA LYS A 9 18.08 -19.71 36.93
C LYS A 9 18.82 -18.93 35.85
N HIS A 10 18.67 -19.39 34.61
CA HIS A 10 18.55 -18.61 33.37
C HIS A 10 18.49 -19.63 32.20
N LEU A 11 17.53 -20.56 32.31
CA LEU A 11 16.87 -21.15 31.15
C LEU A 11 15.53 -20.42 31.09
N GLY A 12 15.47 -19.43 30.23
CA GLY A 12 14.32 -18.56 30.04
C GLY A 12 14.32 -18.10 28.60
N VAL A 13 13.63 -18.87 27.77
CA VAL A 13 12.73 -18.36 26.73
C VAL A 13 13.32 -17.26 25.84
N GLY A 14 14.00 -17.66 24.76
CA GLY A 14 14.03 -16.89 23.52
C GLY A 14 13.00 -17.53 22.60
N GLU A 15 11.79 -16.98 22.63
CA GLU A 15 10.67 -17.36 21.76
C GLU A 15 11.12 -17.47 20.30
N GLN A 16 10.58 -18.47 19.62
CA GLN A 16 10.53 -18.51 18.17
C GLN A 16 10.04 -17.16 17.67
N GLN A 17 10.90 -16.41 16.98
CA GLN A 17 10.47 -15.33 16.10
C GLN A 17 9.66 -15.97 14.97
N GLN A 18 8.38 -16.23 15.24
CA GLN A 18 7.43 -16.55 14.20
C GLN A 18 7.18 -15.27 13.42
N ASN A 19 7.40 -15.36 12.10
CA ASN A 19 7.12 -14.34 11.10
C ASN A 19 5.72 -13.76 11.28
N THR A 20 5.62 -12.56 11.85
CA THR A 20 4.37 -11.79 11.86
C THR A 20 4.26 -10.97 10.57
N ARG A 21 3.93 -11.66 9.46
CA ARG A 21 3.15 -11.04 8.37
C ARG A 21 1.67 -11.16 8.76
N PHE A 22 1.26 -10.48 9.84
CA PHE A 22 -0.14 -10.46 10.30
C PHE A 22 -0.88 -9.31 9.63
N VAL A 23 -1.10 -9.42 8.32
CA VAL A 23 -2.35 -8.93 7.75
C VAL A 23 -3.07 -10.19 7.30
N GLU A 24 -4.30 -10.39 7.76
CA GLU A 24 -5.08 -11.61 7.54
C GLU A 24 -5.09 -11.95 6.05
N GLN A 25 -4.26 -12.91 5.63
CA GLN A 25 -3.93 -13.24 4.23
C GLN A 25 -5.16 -13.65 3.38
N THR A 26 -6.31 -13.80 4.02
CA THR A 26 -7.62 -14.11 3.43
C THR A 26 -8.47 -12.89 3.11
N LYS A 27 -8.20 -11.72 3.72
CA LYS A 27 -8.98 -10.52 3.46
C LYS A 27 -8.61 -9.90 2.12
N VAL A 28 -9.62 -9.42 1.42
CA VAL A 28 -9.46 -8.77 0.12
C VAL A 28 -10.00 -7.35 0.21
N TYR A 29 -9.19 -6.41 -0.24
CA TYR A 29 -9.54 -5.00 -0.39
C TYR A 29 -9.31 -4.59 -1.84
N ILE A 30 -10.22 -3.78 -2.39
CA ILE A 30 -10.15 -3.31 -3.77
C ILE A 30 -10.02 -1.78 -3.74
N PRO A 31 -8.92 -1.20 -4.24
CA PRO A 31 -8.64 0.24 -4.05
C PRO A 31 -9.73 1.20 -4.52
N ILE A 32 -10.45 0.85 -5.59
CA ILE A 32 -11.43 1.72 -6.26
C ILE A 32 -12.89 1.33 -5.91
N TYR A 33 -13.08 0.26 -5.13
CA TYR A 33 -14.42 -0.19 -4.76
C TYR A 33 -14.76 0.20 -3.32
N SER A 34 -15.71 1.11 -3.17
CA SER A 34 -16.17 1.61 -1.87
C SER A 34 -17.04 0.62 -1.08
N GLY A 35 -17.28 -0.60 -1.58
CA GLY A 35 -18.10 -1.58 -0.86
C GLY A 35 -17.37 -2.30 0.28
N GLY A 36 -16.11 -1.94 0.54
CA GLY A 36 -15.44 -2.21 1.82
C GLY A 36 -14.56 -3.46 1.84
N GLU A 37 -14.48 -4.06 3.03
CA GLU A 37 -13.67 -5.23 3.34
C GLU A 37 -14.41 -6.53 3.03
N PHE A 38 -13.72 -7.46 2.36
CA PHE A 38 -14.24 -8.81 2.14
C PHE A 38 -13.44 -9.84 2.93
N GLN A 39 -14.14 -10.82 3.51
CA GLN A 39 -13.53 -11.87 4.31
C GLN A 39 -12.95 -13.01 3.47
N SER A 40 -13.29 -13.07 2.17
CA SER A 40 -12.79 -14.09 1.25
C SER A 40 -12.85 -13.62 -0.21
N LEU A 41 -12.06 -14.24 -1.09
CA LEU A 41 -12.16 -13.99 -2.54
C LEU A 41 -13.56 -14.31 -3.08
N LYS A 42 -14.22 -15.35 -2.56
CA LYS A 42 -15.57 -15.73 -2.99
C LYS A 42 -16.57 -14.59 -2.75
N GLU A 43 -16.55 -14.01 -1.56
CA GLU A 43 -17.40 -12.87 -1.21
C GLU A 43 -17.11 -11.67 -2.11
N THR A 44 -15.83 -11.39 -2.38
CA THR A 44 -15.42 -10.34 -3.32
C THR A 44 -16.00 -10.57 -4.71
N VAL A 45 -15.89 -11.78 -5.26
CA VAL A 45 -16.42 -12.14 -6.58
C VAL A 45 -17.92 -11.91 -6.65
N GLU A 46 -18.67 -12.39 -5.65
CA GLU A 46 -20.12 -12.21 -5.57
C GLU A 46 -20.52 -10.72 -5.52
N ALA A 47 -19.76 -9.91 -4.77
CA ALA A 47 -20.02 -8.48 -4.64
C ALA A 47 -19.76 -7.69 -5.93
N VAL A 48 -18.68 -8.03 -6.67
CA VAL A 48 -18.30 -7.28 -7.88
C VAL A 48 -19.04 -7.75 -9.13
N GLN A 49 -19.65 -8.94 -9.12
CA GLN A 49 -20.34 -9.50 -10.28
C GLN A 49 -21.54 -8.63 -10.75
N GLY A 50 -22.15 -7.86 -9.85
CA GLY A 50 -23.24 -6.94 -10.16
C GLY A 50 -22.80 -5.54 -10.64
N LEU A 51 -21.49 -5.26 -10.67
CA LEU A 51 -20.97 -3.93 -10.99
C LEU A 51 -20.72 -3.77 -12.50
N PRO A 52 -20.70 -2.53 -13.01
CA PRO A 52 -20.29 -2.25 -14.39
C PRO A 52 -18.91 -2.85 -14.69
N GLY A 53 -18.86 -3.77 -15.67
CA GLY A 53 -17.63 -4.47 -16.07
C GLY A 53 -17.27 -5.69 -15.21
N GLY A 54 -18.00 -5.95 -14.11
CA GLY A 54 -17.87 -7.17 -13.31
C GLY A 54 -16.47 -7.44 -12.79
N LEU A 55 -16.16 -8.73 -12.59
CA LEU A 55 -14.87 -9.18 -12.08
C LEU A 55 -13.69 -8.78 -12.99
N ARG A 56 -13.91 -8.69 -14.30
CA ARG A 56 -12.89 -8.29 -15.28
C ARG A 56 -12.20 -6.98 -14.90
N VAL A 57 -12.93 -6.01 -14.36
CA VAL A 57 -12.36 -4.70 -13.99
C VAL A 57 -11.42 -4.82 -12.77
N TYR A 58 -11.75 -5.69 -11.82
CA TYR A 58 -11.16 -5.70 -10.48
C TYR A 58 -10.15 -6.82 -10.24
N ILE A 59 -10.21 -7.92 -11.00
CA ILE A 59 -9.42 -9.14 -10.74
C ILE A 59 -7.91 -8.88 -10.66
N ALA A 60 -7.40 -8.01 -11.51
CA ALA A 60 -5.99 -7.67 -11.50
C ALA A 60 -5.61 -6.84 -10.28
N ASP A 61 -6.46 -5.93 -9.83
CA ASP A 61 -6.19 -5.11 -8.65
C ASP A 61 -6.25 -5.98 -7.38
N ILE A 62 -7.18 -6.94 -7.32
CA ILE A 62 -7.23 -7.97 -6.27
C ILE A 62 -5.91 -8.72 -6.20
N VAL A 63 -5.37 -9.17 -7.34
CA VAL A 63 -4.09 -9.90 -7.41
C VAL A 63 -2.90 -9.01 -7.05
N LEU A 64 -2.86 -7.78 -7.57
CA LEU A 64 -1.71 -6.88 -7.43
C LEU A 64 -1.60 -6.22 -6.07
N TYR A 65 -2.70 -6.11 -5.32
CA TYR A 65 -2.73 -5.47 -4.01
C TYR A 65 -3.04 -6.40 -2.84
N ASN A 66 -2.98 -7.72 -3.08
CA ASN A 66 -3.05 -8.74 -2.04
C ASN A 66 -1.74 -9.53 -1.99
N ILE A 67 -1.06 -9.50 -0.84
CA ILE A 67 0.26 -10.11 -0.65
C ILE A 67 0.28 -11.60 -1.00
N ARG A 68 -0.79 -12.35 -0.66
CA ARG A 68 -0.85 -13.80 -0.94
C ARG A 68 -0.82 -14.09 -2.44
N PHE A 69 -1.54 -13.31 -3.24
CA PHE A 69 -1.53 -13.48 -4.70
C PHE A 69 -0.23 -12.96 -5.31
N ARG A 70 0.35 -11.87 -4.80
CA ARG A 70 1.69 -11.40 -5.22
C ARG A 70 2.76 -12.46 -4.96
N ASP A 71 2.78 -13.08 -3.78
CA ASP A 71 3.71 -14.15 -3.45
C ASP A 71 3.56 -15.35 -4.39
N CYS A 72 2.32 -15.75 -4.69
CA CYS A 72 2.06 -16.79 -5.69
C CYS A 72 2.53 -16.37 -7.09
N LEU A 73 2.31 -15.12 -7.47
CA LEU A 73 2.74 -14.58 -8.77
C LEU A 73 4.25 -14.65 -8.94
N ARG A 74 5.04 -14.28 -7.91
CA ARG A 74 6.50 -14.41 -7.92
C ARG A 74 6.95 -15.87 -8.00
N ALA A 75 6.30 -16.76 -7.24
CA ALA A 75 6.74 -18.15 -7.11
C ALA A 75 6.32 -19.05 -8.28
N GLN A 76 5.13 -18.81 -8.86
CA GLN A 76 4.47 -19.73 -9.79
C GLN A 76 4.01 -19.05 -11.08
N GLY A 77 4.15 -17.72 -11.19
CA GLY A 77 3.65 -16.96 -12.33
C GLY A 77 2.13 -16.91 -12.40
N ILE A 78 1.63 -16.32 -13.50
CA ILE A 78 0.21 -16.00 -13.65
C ILE A 78 -0.71 -17.22 -13.65
N GLU A 79 -0.29 -18.34 -14.24
CA GLU A 79 -1.11 -19.58 -14.24
C GLU A 79 -1.18 -20.24 -12.86
N GLY A 80 -0.17 -20.02 -12.00
CA GLY A 80 -0.23 -20.40 -10.60
C GLY A 80 -1.30 -19.60 -9.84
N VAL A 81 -1.31 -18.29 -10.05
CA VAL A 81 -2.31 -17.38 -9.46
C VAL A 81 -3.71 -17.74 -9.95
N ILE A 82 -3.92 -17.93 -11.26
CA ILE A 82 -5.25 -18.28 -11.80
C ILE A 82 -5.79 -19.55 -11.17
N ARG A 83 -4.96 -20.58 -11.03
CA ARG A 83 -5.36 -21.81 -10.34
C ARG A 83 -5.74 -21.55 -8.89
N MET A 84 -4.93 -20.77 -8.17
CA MET A 84 -5.24 -20.39 -6.78
C MET A 84 -6.56 -19.61 -6.67
N LEU A 85 -6.84 -18.69 -7.60
CA LEU A 85 -8.10 -17.94 -7.65
C LEU A 85 -9.29 -18.87 -7.88
N ILE A 86 -9.20 -19.79 -8.84
CA ILE A 86 -10.27 -20.76 -9.17
C ILE A 86 -10.48 -21.74 -8.00
N ASP A 87 -9.41 -22.22 -7.36
CA ASP A 87 -9.52 -23.13 -6.22
C ASP A 87 -10.27 -22.49 -5.04
N GLU A 88 -10.09 -21.18 -4.82
CA GLU A 88 -10.75 -20.44 -3.73
C GLU A 88 -12.15 -19.94 -4.09
N ALA A 89 -12.36 -19.53 -5.33
CA ALA A 89 -13.65 -19.07 -5.85
C ALA A 89 -13.92 -19.74 -7.22
N PRO A 90 -14.47 -20.97 -7.24
CA PRO A 90 -14.66 -21.73 -8.47
C PRO A 90 -15.49 -21.02 -9.55
N ALA A 91 -16.38 -20.09 -9.18
CA ALA A 91 -17.15 -19.28 -10.13
C ALA A 91 -16.26 -18.48 -11.10
N ILE A 92 -15.01 -18.18 -10.74
CA ILE A 92 -14.05 -17.48 -11.60
C ILE A 92 -13.72 -18.31 -12.87
N SER A 93 -13.81 -19.65 -12.83
CA SER A 93 -13.49 -20.48 -14.01
C SER A 93 -14.38 -20.20 -15.21
N GLU A 94 -15.60 -19.72 -14.96
CA GLU A 94 -16.59 -19.41 -15.98
C GLU A 94 -16.41 -17.99 -16.56
N ASP A 95 -15.66 -17.11 -15.88
CA ASP A 95 -15.40 -15.72 -16.31
C ASP A 95 -14.10 -15.63 -17.11
N THR A 96 -14.16 -16.15 -18.33
CA THR A 96 -13.00 -16.17 -19.25
C THR A 96 -12.48 -14.77 -19.58
N GLU A 97 -13.35 -13.75 -19.64
CA GLU A 97 -12.93 -12.37 -19.91
C GLU A 97 -12.07 -11.80 -18.76
N ALA A 98 -12.46 -12.06 -17.51
CA ALA A 98 -11.66 -11.64 -16.36
C ALA A 98 -10.29 -12.32 -16.33
N LEU A 99 -10.24 -13.62 -16.62
CA LEU A 99 -8.98 -14.37 -16.69
C LEU A 99 -8.07 -13.88 -17.82
N ASP A 100 -8.63 -13.56 -18.98
CA ASP A 100 -7.86 -13.03 -20.11
C ASP A 100 -7.35 -11.61 -19.84
N GLU A 101 -8.17 -10.75 -19.21
CA GLU A 101 -7.73 -9.43 -18.75
C GLU A 101 -6.56 -9.54 -17.75
N LEU A 102 -6.65 -10.47 -16.80
CA LEU A 102 -5.57 -10.73 -15.85
C LEU A 102 -4.27 -11.16 -16.55
N ARG A 103 -4.35 -12.08 -17.52
CA ARG A 103 -3.19 -12.50 -18.33
C ARG A 103 -2.62 -11.37 -19.17
N TRP A 104 -3.49 -10.56 -19.77
CA TRP A 104 -3.13 -9.42 -20.60
C TRP A 104 -2.39 -8.37 -19.76
N ARG A 105 -2.92 -7.96 -18.60
CA ARG A 105 -2.24 -7.01 -17.72
C ARG A 105 -0.89 -7.54 -17.24
N TRP A 106 -0.81 -8.83 -16.89
CA TRP A 106 0.46 -9.45 -16.51
C TRP A 106 1.51 -9.39 -17.62
N THR A 107 1.11 -9.66 -18.86
CA THR A 107 2.04 -9.76 -19.99
C THR A 107 2.39 -8.39 -20.58
N GLU A 108 1.38 -7.60 -20.91
CA GLU A 108 1.53 -6.37 -21.70
C GLU A 108 1.80 -5.15 -20.82
N ARG A 109 1.23 -5.09 -19.62
CA ARG A 109 1.37 -3.92 -18.73
C ARG A 109 2.52 -4.08 -17.74
N LEU A 110 2.78 -5.29 -17.28
CA LEU A 110 3.78 -5.60 -16.26
C LEU A 110 5.03 -6.30 -16.80
N ASP A 111 5.09 -6.60 -18.10
CA ASP A 111 6.21 -7.33 -18.72
C ASP A 111 6.60 -8.60 -17.93
N LYS A 112 5.59 -9.29 -17.41
CA LYS A 112 5.72 -10.51 -16.60
C LYS A 112 6.61 -10.34 -15.37
N ARG A 113 6.63 -9.15 -14.76
CA ARG A 113 7.37 -8.87 -13.53
C ARG A 113 6.55 -8.00 -12.58
N ILE A 114 6.69 -8.26 -11.29
CA ILE A 114 6.28 -7.34 -10.23
C ILE A 114 7.50 -6.99 -9.40
N ALA A 115 7.38 -5.96 -8.57
CA ALA A 115 8.45 -5.53 -7.70
C ALA A 115 8.85 -6.58 -6.65
N ASP A 116 10.11 -6.50 -6.22
CA ASP A 116 10.69 -7.26 -5.10
C ASP A 116 10.31 -6.66 -3.73
N TYR A 117 9.14 -6.00 -3.67
CA TYR A 117 8.49 -5.50 -2.48
C TYR A 117 6.97 -5.63 -2.63
N ASP A 118 6.23 -5.55 -1.53
CA ASP A 118 4.79 -5.69 -1.52
C ASP A 118 4.10 -4.34 -1.67
N ILE A 119 2.98 -4.33 -2.39
CA ILE A 119 2.00 -3.25 -2.40
C ILE A 119 0.70 -3.87 -1.91
N GLN A 120 0.16 -3.35 -0.82
CA GLN A 120 -1.03 -3.90 -0.20
C GLN A 120 -2.12 -2.85 -0.09
N CYS A 121 -3.35 -3.24 -0.45
CA CYS A 121 -4.54 -2.43 -0.17
C CYS A 121 -5.02 -2.70 1.25
N LEU A 122 -5.26 -1.65 2.02
CA LEU A 122 -5.72 -1.67 3.41
C LEU A 122 -6.87 -0.68 3.59
N LEU A 123 -7.69 -0.84 4.64
CA LEU A 123 -8.61 0.23 5.02
C LEU A 123 -7.81 1.43 5.56
N LYS A 124 -8.22 2.65 5.19
CA LYS A 124 -7.58 3.88 5.67
C LYS A 124 -7.66 4.01 7.19
N ASP A 125 -8.69 3.46 7.83
CA ASP A 125 -8.88 3.51 9.28
C ASP A 125 -8.28 2.29 10.01
N CYS A 126 -7.63 1.37 9.29
CA CYS A 126 -6.99 0.22 9.93
C CYS A 126 -5.75 0.65 10.71
N ARG A 127 -5.50 -0.03 11.81
CA ARG A 127 -4.27 0.14 12.58
C ARG A 127 -3.10 -0.48 11.81
N MET A 128 -2.02 0.27 11.63
CA MET A 128 -0.85 -0.17 10.85
C MET A 128 0.46 0.07 11.62
N CYS A 129 1.39 -0.86 11.49
CA CYS A 129 2.77 -0.69 11.97
C CYS A 129 3.66 -0.31 10.79
N ILE A 130 4.31 0.85 10.86
CA ILE A 130 5.24 1.32 9.83
C ILE A 130 6.60 1.57 10.47
N ASP A 131 7.63 0.82 10.05
CA ASP A 131 9.01 0.91 10.57
C ASP A 131 9.10 0.81 12.11
N GLY A 132 8.17 0.05 12.72
CA GLY A 132 8.10 -0.15 14.17
C GLY A 132 7.26 0.89 14.92
N CYS A 133 6.72 1.90 14.22
CA CYS A 133 5.78 2.87 14.76
C CYS A 133 4.34 2.46 14.46
N TRP A 134 3.47 2.50 15.47
CA TRP A 134 2.04 2.20 15.30
C TRP A 134 1.26 3.46 14.96
N PHE A 135 0.38 3.35 13.97
CA PHE A 135 -0.55 4.39 13.55
C PHE A 135 -1.98 3.87 13.63
N ASP A 136 -2.87 4.64 14.25
CA ASP A 136 -4.30 4.31 14.33
C ASP A 136 -5.05 4.88 13.12
N GLY A 137 -4.64 4.44 11.92
CA GLY A 137 -5.21 4.86 10.64
C GLY A 137 -4.48 6.02 9.96
N LEU A 138 -4.99 6.41 8.80
CA LEU A 138 -4.46 7.43 7.92
C LEU A 138 -4.45 8.83 8.57
N ASP A 139 -5.47 9.14 9.38
CA ASP A 139 -5.55 10.44 10.05
C ASP A 139 -4.42 10.66 11.06
N ASP A 140 -3.95 9.59 11.72
CA ASP A 140 -2.78 9.64 12.60
C ASP A 140 -1.49 9.91 11.79
N VAL A 141 -1.35 9.26 10.63
CA VAL A 141 -0.24 9.54 9.69
C VAL A 141 -0.24 11.01 9.26
N LYS A 142 -1.41 11.55 8.87
CA LYS A 142 -1.57 12.96 8.45
C LYS A 142 -1.17 13.94 9.53
N GLN A 143 -1.55 13.69 10.78
CA GLN A 143 -1.21 14.55 11.93
C GLN A 143 0.30 14.57 12.24
N GLN A 144 1.02 13.56 11.77
CA GLN A 144 2.45 13.37 11.99
C GLN A 144 3.34 13.84 10.81
N VAL A 145 2.74 14.37 9.74
CA VAL A 145 3.48 14.95 8.61
C VAL A 145 4.28 16.17 9.06
N GLU A 146 5.58 16.17 8.81
CA GLU A 146 6.48 17.28 9.12
C GLU A 146 6.83 18.14 7.91
N MET A 147 6.66 17.61 6.69
CA MET A 147 6.88 18.35 5.46
C MET A 147 5.91 17.89 4.37
N ALA A 148 5.21 18.81 3.72
CA ALA A 148 4.32 18.48 2.60
C ALA A 148 4.63 19.35 1.38
N GLY A 149 4.53 18.82 0.17
CA GLY A 149 4.71 19.63 -1.02
C GLY A 149 4.26 19.00 -2.32
N ASN A 150 4.07 19.88 -3.30
CA ASN A 150 3.74 19.52 -4.68
C ASN A 150 4.78 20.15 -5.63
N PRO A 151 5.72 19.36 -6.18
CA PRO A 151 6.77 19.87 -7.06
C PRO A 151 6.25 20.43 -8.39
N ARG A 152 4.99 20.14 -8.75
CA ARG A 152 4.34 20.69 -9.96
C ARG A 152 3.76 22.09 -9.72
N HIS A 153 3.55 22.51 -8.46
CA HIS A 153 3.05 23.85 -8.10
C HIS A 153 4.18 24.88 -7.90
N THR A 154 5.10 25.02 -8.86
CA THR A 154 6.22 25.98 -8.78
C THR A 154 5.90 27.39 -9.27
N TYR A 155 4.61 27.74 -9.40
CA TYR A 155 4.19 29.06 -9.91
C TYR A 155 4.47 30.24 -8.98
N SER A 156 5.00 30.02 -7.78
CA SER A 156 5.26 31.09 -6.83
C SER A 156 6.65 30.95 -6.22
N ARG A 157 7.29 32.09 -5.92
CA ARG A 157 8.64 32.21 -5.31
C ARG A 157 8.72 31.67 -3.85
N TRP A 158 7.75 30.85 -3.44
CA TRP A 158 7.65 30.24 -2.12
C TRP A 158 8.16 28.80 -2.20
N SER A 159 8.74 28.25 -1.12
CA SER A 159 9.23 26.87 -1.12
C SER A 159 8.09 25.93 -1.55
N ALA A 160 8.40 24.99 -2.45
CA ALA A 160 7.43 23.97 -2.89
C ALA A 160 6.95 23.05 -1.75
N TYR A 161 7.58 23.20 -0.57
CA TYR A 161 7.36 22.42 0.63
C TYR A 161 7.01 23.32 1.81
N GLU A 162 5.92 22.98 2.49
CA GLU A 162 5.51 23.54 3.78
C GLU A 162 6.11 22.69 4.91
N LYS A 163 6.62 23.34 5.96
CA LYS A 163 7.20 22.69 7.14
C LYS A 163 6.22 22.75 8.30
N TYR A 164 6.01 21.61 8.93
CA TYR A 164 5.21 21.47 10.16
C TYR A 164 6.10 21.15 11.35
N LYS A 165 5.49 20.89 12.51
CA LYS A 165 6.24 20.62 13.74
C LYS A 165 6.97 19.27 13.64
N PRO A 166 8.21 19.15 14.15
CA PRO A 166 8.94 17.89 14.19
C PRO A 166 8.17 16.82 14.96
N ASN A 167 8.15 15.61 14.43
CA ASN A 167 7.49 14.46 15.04
C ASN A 167 8.33 13.90 16.22
N PRO A 168 7.77 13.75 17.44
CA PRO A 168 8.48 13.13 18.56
C PRO A 168 8.65 11.61 18.45
N SER A 169 8.01 10.93 17.49
CA SER A 169 7.97 9.46 17.37
C SER A 169 9.27 8.83 16.87
N GLY A 170 10.24 9.65 16.40
CA GLY A 170 11.49 9.17 15.81
C GLY A 170 11.37 8.75 14.34
N LEU A 171 10.15 8.77 13.77
CA LEU A 171 9.89 8.56 12.34
C LEU A 171 9.42 9.89 11.71
N HIS A 172 10.08 10.26 10.62
CA HIS A 172 9.84 11.51 9.92
C HIS A 172 8.95 11.26 8.70
N ILE A 173 7.83 11.99 8.60
CA ILE A 173 6.81 11.72 7.58
C ILE A 173 6.68 12.92 6.65
N GLY A 174 6.87 12.66 5.37
CA GLY A 174 6.69 13.63 4.30
C GLY A 174 5.41 13.35 3.54
N ASN A 175 4.76 14.36 2.98
CA ASN A 175 3.62 14.18 2.07
C ASN A 175 3.93 14.79 0.69
N LEU A 176 3.95 13.96 -0.33
CA LEU A 176 3.93 14.39 -1.73
C LEU A 176 2.49 14.33 -2.24
N TRP A 177 1.93 15.47 -2.62
CA TRP A 177 0.52 15.53 -3.01
C TRP A 177 0.30 16.12 -4.40
N GLU A 178 -0.77 15.68 -5.08
CA GLU A 178 -1.25 16.21 -6.36
C GLU A 178 -2.75 16.53 -6.25
N SER A 179 -3.17 17.77 -6.53
CA SER A 179 -4.60 18.08 -6.60
C SER A 179 -5.28 17.29 -7.69
N TYR A 180 -6.53 16.92 -7.47
CA TYR A 180 -7.37 16.35 -8.53
C TYR A 180 -7.46 17.32 -9.72
N PRO A 181 -7.51 16.81 -10.96
CA PRO A 181 -7.68 17.66 -12.12
C PRO A 181 -9.01 18.42 -12.02
N THR A 182 -8.95 19.71 -12.26
CA THR A 182 -10.13 20.57 -12.38
C THR A 182 -10.66 20.48 -13.82
N PHE A 183 -11.86 19.93 -14.01
CA PHE A 183 -12.43 19.77 -15.35
C PHE A 183 -13.22 21.00 -15.82
N ASP A 184 -13.84 21.74 -14.91
CA ASP A 184 -14.44 23.04 -15.22
C ASP A 184 -14.27 24.10 -14.10
N SER A 185 -14.73 25.33 -14.35
CA SER A 185 -14.61 26.45 -13.41
C SER A 185 -15.45 26.32 -12.14
N TYR A 186 -16.35 25.34 -12.06
CA TYR A 186 -17.14 25.01 -10.87
C TYR A 186 -16.46 23.93 -10.02
N ASP A 187 -15.58 23.12 -10.62
CA ASP A 187 -14.72 22.13 -9.94
C ASP A 187 -13.48 22.73 -9.25
N VAL A 188 -13.31 24.05 -9.30
CA VAL A 188 -12.15 24.78 -8.75
C VAL A 188 -12.23 24.83 -7.21
N CYS A 189 -12.59 23.74 -6.53
CA CYS A 189 -12.78 23.74 -5.07
C CYS A 189 -12.92 22.34 -4.42
N ASP A 190 -12.67 21.23 -5.12
CA ASP A 190 -13.00 19.91 -4.53
C ASP A 190 -12.12 19.53 -3.32
N GLY A 191 -10.98 20.19 -3.12
CA GLY A 191 -10.12 19.98 -1.94
C GLY A 191 -9.47 18.58 -1.85
N ARG A 192 -9.88 17.65 -2.72
CA ARG A 192 -9.29 16.33 -2.89
C ARG A 192 -7.88 16.42 -3.50
N SER A 193 -7.01 15.59 -2.97
CA SER A 193 -5.65 15.38 -3.44
C SER A 193 -5.34 13.89 -3.49
N PHE A 194 -4.52 13.52 -4.44
CA PHE A 194 -3.73 12.31 -4.33
C PHE A 194 -2.59 12.58 -3.35
N ASP A 195 -2.38 11.70 -2.38
CA ASP A 195 -1.39 11.88 -1.32
C ASP A 195 -0.46 10.66 -1.22
N ASN A 196 0.85 10.89 -1.15
CA ASN A 196 1.85 9.87 -0.91
C ASN A 196 2.72 10.24 0.30
N TYR A 197 2.56 9.47 1.36
CA TYR A 197 3.30 9.62 2.60
C TYR A 197 4.59 8.81 2.53
N VAL A 198 5.72 9.50 2.60
CA VAL A 198 7.06 8.92 2.62
C VAL A 198 7.59 8.91 4.05
N PHE A 199 8.27 7.83 4.43
CA PHE A 199 8.75 7.63 5.80
C PHE A 199 10.28 7.62 5.82
N ALA A 200 10.88 8.42 6.69
CA ALA A 200 12.32 8.58 6.81
C ALA A 200 12.81 8.45 8.26
N LYS A 201 14.01 7.90 8.43
CA LYS A 201 14.68 7.75 9.74
C LYS A 201 15.44 8.99 10.19
N GLN A 202 15.52 10.00 9.33
CA GLN A 202 16.19 11.26 9.58
C GLN A 202 15.23 12.40 9.23
N PRO A 203 15.39 13.59 9.85
CA PRO A 203 14.56 14.75 9.56
C PRO A 203 14.54 15.06 8.07
N LEU A 204 13.33 15.30 7.55
CA LEU A 204 13.13 15.61 6.14
C LEU A 204 13.66 16.99 5.81
N THR A 205 14.29 17.06 4.66
CA THR A 205 14.75 18.31 4.04
C THR A 205 14.01 18.51 2.73
N GLU A 206 13.97 19.76 2.26
CA GLU A 206 13.35 20.09 0.98
C GLU A 206 14.05 19.36 -0.18
N GLU A 207 15.38 19.21 -0.10
CA GLU A 207 16.19 18.46 -1.08
C GLU A 207 15.80 16.98 -1.11
N MET A 208 15.59 16.36 0.05
CA MET A 208 15.12 14.98 0.13
C MET A 208 13.72 14.83 -0.48
N MET A 209 12.79 15.73 -0.15
CA MET A 209 11.43 15.68 -0.72
C MET A 209 11.43 15.91 -2.24
N GLU A 210 12.33 16.77 -2.73
CA GLU A 210 12.51 16.98 -4.17
C GLU A 210 13.07 15.71 -4.85
N ASP A 211 14.08 15.07 -4.27
CA ASP A 211 14.61 13.78 -4.74
C ASP A 211 13.53 12.70 -4.77
N TYR A 212 12.78 12.55 -3.67
CA TYR A 212 11.70 11.58 -3.56
C TYR A 212 10.65 11.79 -4.65
N SER A 213 10.27 13.04 -4.91
CA SER A 213 9.27 13.36 -5.93
C SER A 213 9.70 13.02 -7.36
N LYS A 214 11.01 13.05 -7.64
CA LYS A 214 11.57 12.67 -8.95
C LYS A 214 11.61 11.16 -9.10
N ARG A 215 11.81 10.44 -8.00
CA ARG A 215 12.08 8.99 -7.98
C ARG A 215 10.83 8.13 -7.81
N ILE A 216 9.78 8.63 -7.15
CA ILE A 216 8.47 7.98 -6.99
C ILE A 216 7.53 8.27 -8.18
N ARG A 217 7.98 9.08 -9.15
CA ARG A 217 7.13 9.63 -10.20
C ARG A 217 6.42 8.55 -11.03
N ALA A 218 5.10 8.47 -10.89
CA ALA A 218 4.25 7.69 -11.80
C ALA A 218 3.77 8.53 -13.02
N PRO A 219 3.41 7.88 -14.15
CA PRO A 219 3.04 8.57 -15.39
C PRO A 219 1.73 9.39 -15.32
N PHE A 220 0.73 8.92 -14.58
CA PHE A 220 -0.63 9.48 -14.57
C PHE A 220 -0.88 10.39 -13.37
N ASN A 221 -0.56 9.91 -12.18
CA ASN A 221 -0.51 10.65 -10.93
C ASN A 221 0.93 10.54 -10.43
N PHE A 222 1.62 11.66 -10.22
CA PHE A 222 3.05 11.61 -9.91
C PHE A 222 3.36 10.95 -8.56
N CYS A 223 2.39 10.92 -7.65
CA CYS A 223 2.55 10.38 -6.31
C CYS A 223 1.93 8.98 -6.14
N MET A 224 1.39 8.37 -7.19
CA MET A 224 0.80 7.02 -7.08
C MET A 224 1.87 5.96 -6.76
N VAL A 225 1.55 5.03 -5.86
CA VAL A 225 2.38 3.84 -5.65
C VAL A 225 2.36 2.93 -6.88
N HIS A 226 3.53 2.44 -7.30
CA HIS A 226 3.69 1.59 -8.48
C HIS A 226 4.82 0.57 -8.30
N GLU A 227 5.06 -0.31 -9.27
CA GLU A 227 6.03 -1.44 -9.22
C GLU A 227 7.51 -1.05 -9.43
N ASN A 228 7.85 0.24 -9.49
CA ASN A 228 9.21 0.71 -9.79
C ASN A 228 9.70 1.75 -8.76
N ILE A 229 9.17 1.73 -7.54
CA ILE A 229 9.64 2.58 -6.45
C ILE A 229 11.01 2.04 -5.99
N PRO A 230 12.04 2.88 -5.88
CA PRO A 230 13.33 2.45 -5.34
C PRO A 230 13.22 1.93 -3.89
N ASP A 231 13.89 0.82 -3.60
CA ASP A 231 13.81 0.14 -2.29
C ASP A 231 14.21 1.02 -1.10
N ASP A 232 15.12 1.98 -1.29
CA ASP A 232 15.56 2.92 -0.26
C ASP A 232 14.49 3.98 0.10
N LEU A 233 13.43 4.11 -0.71
CA LEU A 233 12.29 4.99 -0.44
C LEU A 233 11.15 4.29 0.27
N LEU A 234 11.19 2.96 0.42
CA LEU A 234 10.19 2.20 1.16
C LEU A 234 10.41 2.33 2.69
N PRO A 235 9.33 2.39 3.49
CA PRO A 235 7.93 2.25 3.08
C PRO A 235 7.32 3.54 2.53
N VAL A 236 6.24 3.42 1.73
CA VAL A 236 5.40 4.54 1.32
C VAL A 236 3.91 4.19 1.41
N LEU A 237 3.08 5.16 1.79
CA LEU A 237 1.64 4.99 1.93
C LEU A 237 0.93 5.95 0.99
N TYR A 238 0.07 5.43 0.12
CA TYR A 238 -0.68 6.23 -0.84
C TYR A 238 -2.17 6.23 -0.52
N TYR A 239 -2.76 7.41 -0.48
CA TYR A 239 -4.19 7.62 -0.41
C TYR A 239 -4.63 8.34 -1.67
N GLU A 240 -5.65 7.81 -2.35
CA GLU A 240 -6.07 8.40 -3.61
C GLU A 240 -6.84 9.70 -3.42
N GLY A 241 -7.26 10.07 -2.21
CA GLY A 241 -8.05 11.28 -1.95
C GLY A 241 -9.53 11.00 -1.73
N GLU A 242 -9.99 9.82 -2.11
CA GLU A 242 -11.36 9.34 -1.99
C GLU A 242 -11.39 7.87 -1.55
N GLY A 243 -12.56 7.42 -1.07
CA GLY A 243 -12.78 6.04 -0.66
C GLY A 243 -12.24 5.73 0.74
N ASP A 244 -12.26 4.43 1.04
CA ASP A 244 -11.95 3.92 2.39
C ASP A 244 -10.66 3.11 2.43
N THR A 245 -9.84 3.18 1.38
CA THR A 245 -8.62 2.38 1.27
C THR A 245 -7.37 3.21 1.04
N VAL A 246 -6.23 2.59 1.35
CA VAL A 246 -4.87 3.09 1.11
C VAL A 246 -4.02 1.98 0.51
N LEU A 247 -3.00 2.36 -0.27
CA LEU A 247 -1.99 1.44 -0.77
C LEU A 247 -0.70 1.61 0.04
N LEU A 248 -0.28 0.58 0.75
CA LEU A 248 0.98 0.55 1.50
C LEU A 248 2.03 -0.26 0.74
N ALA A 249 3.12 0.37 0.32
CA ALA A 249 4.27 -0.32 -0.24
C ALA A 249 5.35 -0.55 0.81
N THR A 250 5.78 -1.80 0.98
CA THR A 250 6.73 -2.22 2.04
C THR A 250 7.68 -3.30 1.53
N ARG A 251 8.91 -3.34 2.06
CA ARG A 251 9.89 -4.38 1.73
C ARG A 251 9.39 -5.78 2.14
N LEU A 252 9.87 -6.84 1.50
CA LEU A 252 9.44 -8.21 1.81
C LEU A 252 9.79 -8.65 3.24
N ASP A 253 10.84 -8.08 3.83
CA ASP A 253 11.28 -8.34 5.21
C ASP A 253 10.58 -7.45 6.25
N PHE A 254 9.62 -6.63 5.81
CA PHE A 254 8.84 -5.77 6.67
C PHE A 254 7.95 -6.59 7.61
N LYS A 255 8.03 -6.28 8.91
CA LYS A 255 7.24 -6.93 9.96
C LYS A 255 6.05 -6.03 10.29
N HIS A 256 4.84 -6.54 10.10
CA HIS A 256 3.61 -5.88 10.54
C HIS A 256 3.39 -6.10 12.04
#